data_AF-A0A1I7XVE3-F1
#
_entry.id   AF-A0A1I7XVE3-F1
#
_cell.length_a   1.000
_cell.length_b   1.000
_cell.length_c   1.000
_cell.angle_alpha   90.00
_cell.angle_beta   90.00
_cell.angle_gamma   90.00
#
_symmetry.space_group_name_H-M   'P 1'
#
loop_
_entity.id
_entity.type
_entity.pdbx_description
1 polymer ?
#
loop_
_entity_poly.entity_id
_entity_poly.type
_entity_poly.pdbx_seq_one_letter_code
_entity_poly.pdbx_strand_id
1 'polypeptide(L)' 'MGAIGWLLLLASLFVLQIDFSLATTKKNDLIGRLPGLTFDIKFKQYSGYLDGSPGNHLHYW' A
#
# COMPACT_ATOMS: atom_id res chain seq x y z
N MET A 1 -33.85 -9.10 -20.73
CA MET A 1 -33.16 -8.08 -19.89
C MET A 1 -32.67 -6.98 -20.83
N GLY A 2 -33.24 -5.77 -20.74
CA GLY A 2 -32.99 -4.69 -21.71
C GLY A 2 -31.63 -3.99 -21.53
N ALA A 3 -31.24 -3.16 -22.50
CA ALA A 3 -29.97 -2.42 -22.52
C ALA A 3 -29.70 -1.61 -21.23
N ILE A 4 -30.77 -1.13 -20.57
CA ILE A 4 -30.70 -0.43 -19.28
C ILE A 4 -30.16 -1.33 -18.16
N GLY A 5 -30.53 -2.61 -18.15
CA GLY A 5 -30.04 -3.56 -17.15
C GLY A 5 -28.54 -3.86 -17.31
N TRP A 6 -28.05 -3.86 -18.56
CA TRP A 6 -26.63 -4.04 -18.86
C TRP A 6 -25.81 -2.80 -18.47
N LEU A 7 -26.33 -1.60 -18.74
CA LEU A 7 -25.69 -0.34 -18.34
C LEU A 7 -25.56 -0.21 -16.82
N LEU A 8 -26.58 -0.64 -16.06
CA LEU A 8 -26.55 -0.64 -14.60
C LEU A 8 -25.54 -1.66 -14.04
N LEU A 9 -25.41 -2.82 -14.66
CA LEU A 9 -24.39 -3.81 -14.28
C LEU A 9 -22.97 -3.30 -14.55
N LEU A 10 -22.74 -2.63 -15.68
CA LEU A 10 -21.45 -2.02 -16.00
C LEU A 10 -21.11 -0.87 -15.05
N ALA A 11 -22.09 -0.02 -14.71
CA ALA A 11 -21.91 1.04 -13.72
C ALA A 11 -21.58 0.46 -12.34
N SER A 12 -22.22 -0.64 -11.93
CA SER A 12 -21.92 -1.32 -10.66
C SER A 12 -20.53 -1.97 -10.64
N LEU A 13 -20.04 -2.47 -11.78
CA LEU A 13 -18.69 -3.02 -11.90
C LEU A 13 -17.62 -1.92 -11.86
N PHE A 14 -17.93 -0.74 -12.42
CA PHE A 14 -17.04 0.42 -12.41
C PHE A 14 -16.87 1.04 -11.02
N VAL A 15 -17.92 1.05 -10.18
CA VAL A 15 -17.85 1.55 -8.79
C VAL A 15 -17.02 0.63 -7.88
N LEU A 16 -16.85 -0.65 -8.24
CA LEU A 16 -16.01 -1.60 -7.48
C LEU A 16 -14.52 -1.52 -7.83
N GLN A 17 -14.12 -0.70 -8.80
CA GLN A 17 -12.71 -0.43 -9.12
C GLN A 17 -12.17 0.81 -8.40
N ILE A 18 -12.83 1.29 -7.34
CA ILE A 18 -12.22 2.29 -6.47
C ILE A 18 -11.00 1.64 -5.82
N ASP A 19 -9.84 1.96 -6.37
CA ASP A 19 -8.56 1.38 -6.04
C ASP A 19 -8.39 1.35 -4.53
N PHE A 20 -8.38 0.14 -3.98
CA PHE A 20 -7.88 -0.11 -2.64
C PHE A 20 -6.37 0.12 -2.69
N SER A 21 -5.97 1.39 -2.78
CA SER A 21 -4.61 1.79 -2.47
C SER A 21 -4.41 1.41 -1.01
N LEU A 22 -3.75 0.28 -0.80
CA LEU A 22 -3.25 -0.14 0.50
C LEU A 22 -2.24 0.93 0.89
N ALA A 23 -2.72 2.04 1.45
CA ALA A 23 -1.89 3.17 1.83
C ALA A 23 -0.73 2.59 2.64
N THR A 24 0.48 2.61 2.05
CA THR A 24 1.65 2.12 2.75
C THR A 24 1.89 3.10 3.89
N THR A 25 1.50 2.69 5.09
CA THR A 25 1.69 3.54 6.25
C THR A 25 3.06 3.24 6.81
N LYS A 26 3.73 4.26 7.33
CA LYS A 26 4.97 4.11 8.10
C LYS A 26 4.88 3.00 9.17
N LYS A 27 3.69 2.66 9.68
CA LYS A 27 3.54 1.55 10.64
C LYS A 27 3.86 0.18 10.04
N ASN A 28 3.56 -0.02 8.76
CA ASN A 28 3.83 -1.26 8.03
C ASN A 28 5.34 -1.45 7.78
N ASP A 29 6.07 -0.34 7.72
CA ASP A 29 7.51 -0.32 7.48
C ASP A 29 8.33 -0.57 8.76
N LEU A 30 7.71 -0.80 9.92
CA LEU A 30 8.43 -0.97 11.19
C LEU A 30 9.31 -2.22 11.18
N ILE A 31 10.60 -2.05 11.48
CA ILE A 31 11.53 -3.17 11.62
C ILE A 31 11.42 -3.73 13.05
N GLY A 32 10.81 -4.90 13.19
CA GLY A 32 10.62 -5.57 14.48
C GLY A 32 11.90 -6.21 15.04
N ARG A 33 12.63 -6.98 14.22
CA ARG A 33 13.90 -7.62 14.61
C ARG A 33 14.86 -7.57 13.43
N LEU A 34 16.00 -6.92 13.62
CA LEU A 34 17.02 -6.79 12.60
C LEU A 34 18.13 -7.84 12.86
N PRO A 35 18.39 -8.76 11.92
CA PRO A 35 19.46 -9.75 12.06
C PRO A 35 20.83 -9.09 12.29
N GLY A 36 21.66 -9.73 13.11
CA GLY A 36 23.00 -9.23 13.44
C GLY A 36 23.07 -8.28 14.63
N LEU A 37 21.93 -7.76 15.12
CA LEU A 37 21.90 -7.08 16.43
C LEU A 37 22.04 -8.09 17.57
N THR A 38 23.04 -7.85 18.42
CA THR A 38 23.29 -8.61 19.65
C THR A 38 22.66 -7.94 20.89
N PHE A 39 21.95 -6.82 20.70
CA PHE A 39 21.34 -6.05 21.77
C PHE A 39 19.96 -5.52 21.35
N ASP A 40 19.15 -5.20 22.36
CA ASP A 40 17.82 -4.60 22.14
C ASP A 40 17.91 -3.09 21.93
N ILE A 41 17.39 -2.63 20.80
CA ILE A 41 17.21 -1.20 20.52
C ILE A 41 15.98 -0.65 21.25
N LYS A 42 16.10 0.57 21.79
CA LYS A 42 15.03 1.27 22.52
C LYS A 42 14.28 2.31 21.67
N PHE A 43 14.61 2.39 20.39
CA PHE A 43 13.96 3.28 19.42
C PHE A 43 13.38 2.46 18.27
N LYS A 44 12.38 3.04 17.60
CA LYS A 44 11.74 2.42 16.43
C LYS A 44 12.50 2.82 15.17
N GLN A 45 12.81 1.83 14.35
CA GLN A 45 13.40 1.99 13.03
C GLN A 45 12.42 1.43 11.99
N TYR A 46 12.46 1.97 10.78
CA TYR A 46 11.53 1.66 9.72
C TYR A 46 12.32 1.40 8.44
N SER A 47 11.85 0.55 7.54
CA SER A 47 12.39 0.46 6.20
C SER A 47 11.27 0.12 5.24
N GLY A 48 11.19 0.90 4.16
CA GLY A 48 10.10 0.82 3.19
C GLY A 48 10.42 1.64 1.95
N TYR A 49 9.38 2.06 1.25
CA TYR A 49 9.50 2.85 0.03
C TYR A 49 8.64 4.10 0.10
N LEU A 50 9.17 5.21 -0.42
CA LEU A 50 8.43 6.45 -0.67
C LEU A 50 8.12 6.55 -2.16
N ASP A 51 6.88 6.92 -2.50
CA ASP A 51 6.51 7.20 -3.88
C ASP A 51 7.13 8.54 -4.31
N GLY A 52 7.98 8.47 -5.33
CA GLY A 52 8.61 9.64 -5.95
C GLY A 52 7.82 10.08 -7.18
N SER A 53 8.49 10.13 -8.33
CA SER A 53 7.82 10.28 -9.63
C SER A 53 7.05 9.01 -10.00
N PRO A 54 6.05 9.06 -10.90
CA PRO A 54 5.32 7.87 -11.34
C PRO A 54 6.26 6.73 -11.77
N GLY A 55 6.09 5.55 -11.16
CA GLY A 55 6.93 4.36 -11.39
C GLY A 55 8.28 4.35 -10.64
N ASN A 56 8.58 5.37 -9.84
CA ASN A 56 9.78 5.44 -9.02
C ASN A 56 9.44 5.30 -7.54
N HIS A 57 9.97 4.25 -6.91
CA HIS A 57 9.81 3.97 -5.49
C HIS A 57 11.17 4.08 -4.82
N LEU A 58 11.35 5.08 -3.97
CA LEU A 58 12.60 5.38 -3.30
C LEU A 58 12.69 4.57 -2.01
N HIS A 59 13.64 3.64 -1.95
CA HIS A 59 13.90 2.89 -0.72
C HIS A 59 14.44 3.81 0.39
N TYR A 60 13.97 3.60 1.62
CA TYR A 60 14.46 4.33 2.79
C TYR A 60 14.63 3.41 4.01
N TRP A 61 15.38 3.92 4.98
CA TRP A 61 15.56 3.37 6.33
C TRP A 61 15.59 4.52 7.35
#